data_AF-A0AAU9XTK3-F1
#
_entry.id   AF-A0AAU9XTK3-F1
#
_cell.length_a   1.000
_cell.length_b   1.000
_cell.length_c   1.000
_cell.angle_alpha   90.00
_cell.angle_beta   90.00
_cell.angle_gamma   90.00
#
_symmetry.space_group_name_H-M   'P 1'
#
loop_
_entity.id
_entity.type
_entity.pdbx_description
1 polymer ?
#
loop_
_entity_poly.entity_id
_entity_poly.type
_entity_poly.pdbx_seq_one_letter_code
_entity_poly.pdbx_strand_id
1 'polypeptide(L)'
;MIGLEKEAGNWTWVSGKPLTICKWDKNQPSDDGDVAIIVRTSLNDSKVGLFQVTHRDQPYASICEITKDCFKDSCYVFMASGLTWMFNRDYCRDCGFDLISIETEEEWFFIDGEIRNRDTAEWYIGLEKKENNWTWGV
;
A
#
# COMPACT_ATOMS: atom_id res chain seq x y z
N MET A 1 -0.01 15.91 6.89
CA MET A 1 -0.24 17.30 6.40
C MET A 1 -1.21 17.17 5.24
N ILE A 2 -2.38 17.78 5.33
CA ILE A 2 -3.50 17.52 4.41
C ILE A 2 -3.25 18.27 3.10
N GLY A 3 -3.17 17.56 1.98
CA GLY A 3 -3.02 18.13 0.65
C GLY A 3 -4.33 18.75 0.17
N LEU A 4 -4.46 20.06 0.33
CA LEU A 4 -5.46 20.87 -0.37
C LEU A 4 -4.70 22.01 -1.05
N GLU A 5 -4.74 22.06 -2.37
CA GLU A 5 -4.28 23.23 -3.13
C GLU A 5 -5.46 23.83 -3.91
N LYS A 6 -5.55 25.16 -3.90
CA LYS A 6 -6.68 25.95 -4.39
C LYS A 6 -6.31 26.61 -5.71
N GLU A 7 -7.05 26.29 -6.77
CA GLU A 7 -7.19 27.19 -7.91
C GLU A 7 -8.66 27.52 -8.18
N ALA A 8 -8.95 28.83 -8.24
CA ALA A 8 -10.15 29.42 -8.84
C ALA A 8 -11.54 28.84 -8.47
N GLY A 9 -11.78 28.56 -7.19
CA GLY A 9 -13.16 28.53 -6.64
C GLY A 9 -13.98 27.26 -6.89
N ASN A 10 -13.41 26.23 -7.50
CA ASN A 10 -13.97 24.88 -7.54
C ASN A 10 -13.11 23.93 -6.70
N TRP A 11 -13.72 23.19 -5.79
CA TRP A 11 -13.04 22.08 -5.11
C TRP A 11 -12.88 20.94 -6.11
N THR A 12 -11.67 20.74 -6.62
CA THR A 12 -11.33 19.54 -7.36
C THR A 12 -10.37 18.71 -6.52
N TRP A 13 -10.76 17.48 -6.22
CA TRP A 13 -9.84 16.49 -5.67
C TRP A 13 -8.67 16.35 -6.64
N VAL A 14 -7.45 16.57 -6.17
CA VAL A 14 -6.28 16.14 -6.92
C VAL A 14 -6.26 14.61 -6.81
N SER A 15 -6.73 13.94 -7.85
CA SER A 15 -6.62 12.49 -7.98
C SER A 15 -5.15 12.10 -7.93
N GLY A 16 -4.77 11.25 -6.99
CA GLY A 16 -3.37 10.88 -6.75
C GLY A 16 -2.79 11.65 -5.57
N LYS A 17 -3.10 11.19 -4.35
CA LYS A 17 -2.48 11.73 -3.15
C LYS A 17 -0.96 11.47 -3.22
N PRO A 18 -0.12 12.51 -3.01
CA PRO A 18 1.32 12.34 -3.06
C PRO A 18 1.78 11.39 -1.95
N LEU A 19 2.81 10.60 -2.22
CA LEU A 19 3.46 9.75 -1.23
C LEU A 19 4.07 10.64 -0.12
N THR A 20 3.37 10.76 0.99
CA THR A 20 3.73 11.62 2.13
C THR A 20 4.76 10.98 3.06
N ILE A 21 5.04 9.69 2.91
CA ILE A 21 6.04 8.93 3.66
C ILE A 21 6.95 8.13 2.73
N CYS A 22 8.25 8.06 2.99
CA CYS A 22 9.17 7.23 2.22
C CYS A 22 9.51 5.96 3.00
N LYS A 23 9.01 4.79 2.55
CA LYS A 23 9.25 3.47 3.16
C LYS A 23 9.93 2.47 2.24
N TRP A 24 10.51 2.96 1.15
CA TRP A 24 11.36 2.15 0.27
C TRP A 24 12.52 1.54 1.04
N ASP A 25 12.76 0.25 0.80
CA ASP A 25 13.95 -0.44 1.26
C ASP A 25 15.22 0.18 0.64
N LYS A 26 16.38 -0.11 1.23
CA LYS A 26 17.67 0.27 0.68
C LYS A 26 17.79 -0.19 -0.78
N ASN A 27 18.16 0.74 -1.65
CA ASN A 27 18.27 0.54 -3.10
C ASN A 27 16.93 0.33 -3.84
N GLN A 28 15.81 0.70 -3.23
CA GLN A 28 14.50 0.77 -3.87
C GLN A 28 14.09 2.24 -4.07
N PRO A 29 13.19 2.55 -5.02
CA PRO A 29 12.58 1.63 -5.99
C PRO A 29 13.58 1.15 -7.06
N SER A 30 13.52 -0.12 -7.43
CA SER A 30 14.22 -0.65 -8.62
C SER A 30 13.43 -0.34 -9.90
N ASP A 31 14.05 -0.61 -11.06
CA ASP A 31 13.40 -0.54 -12.36
C ASP A 31 12.85 -1.91 -12.84
N ASP A 32 12.86 -2.92 -11.96
CA ASP A 32 12.48 -4.30 -12.27
C ASP A 32 11.05 -4.62 -11.81
N GLY A 33 10.11 -3.76 -12.21
CA GLY A 33 8.71 -3.91 -11.83
C GLY A 33 7.93 -2.61 -11.83
N ASP A 34 6.62 -2.74 -11.66
CA ASP A 34 5.64 -1.68 -11.80
C ASP A 34 4.68 -1.56 -10.62
N VAL A 35 4.81 -2.43 -9.62
CA VAL A 35 4.00 -2.43 -8.40
C VAL A 35 4.87 -2.64 -7.17
N ALA A 36 4.39 -2.23 -6.00
CA ALA A 36 5.10 -2.41 -4.74
C ALA A 36 4.45 -3.47 -3.83
N ILE A 37 5.30 -4.09 -3.03
CA ILE A 37 4.94 -4.93 -1.89
C ILE A 37 5.60 -4.42 -0.61
N ILE A 38 5.04 -4.79 0.54
CA ILE A 38 5.72 -4.73 1.83
C ILE A 38 6.29 -6.11 2.13
N VAL A 39 7.59 -6.16 2.44
CA VAL A 39 8.26 -7.39 2.88
C VAL A 39 8.38 -7.40 4.40
N ARG A 40 7.71 -8.35 5.05
CA ARG A 40 7.78 -8.60 6.48
C ARG A 40 9.23 -8.84 6.88
N THR A 41 9.68 -8.14 7.91
CA THR A 41 10.95 -8.44 8.56
C THR A 41 10.76 -9.16 9.90
N SER A 42 11.84 -9.74 10.41
CA SER A 42 11.87 -10.37 11.73
C SER A 42 11.61 -9.33 12.82
N LEU A 43 10.98 -9.73 13.92
CA LEU A 43 10.66 -8.84 15.05
C LEU A 43 11.87 -8.07 15.60
N ASN A 44 13.06 -8.67 15.50
CA ASN A 44 14.32 -8.10 16.01
C ASN A 44 15.10 -7.29 14.95
N ASP A 45 14.59 -7.19 13.73
CA ASP A 45 15.21 -6.39 12.69
C ASP A 45 14.80 -4.92 12.83
N SER A 46 15.78 -4.04 12.68
CA SER A 46 15.64 -2.59 12.76
C SER A 46 15.45 -1.95 11.38
N LYS A 47 15.17 -2.77 10.36
CA LYS A 47 14.91 -2.30 8.99
C LYS A 47 13.69 -1.38 8.95
N VAL A 48 13.94 -0.14 8.52
CA VAL A 48 12.95 0.95 8.50
C VAL A 48 12.18 1.03 7.18
N GLY A 49 12.83 0.63 6.07
CA GLY A 49 12.22 0.58 4.73
C GLY A 49 11.91 -0.85 4.33
N LEU A 50 10.64 -1.15 4.09
CA LEU A 50 10.16 -2.49 3.73
C LEU A 50 9.47 -2.53 2.36
N PHE A 51 9.28 -1.38 1.70
CA PHE A 51 8.67 -1.36 0.37
C PHE A 51 9.69 -1.85 -0.65
N GLN A 52 9.29 -2.79 -1.48
CA GLN A 52 10.09 -3.33 -2.57
C GLN A 52 9.26 -3.34 -3.86
N VAL A 53 9.93 -3.07 -4.97
CA VAL A 53 9.35 -3.21 -6.31
C VAL A 53 9.28 -4.69 -6.67
N THR A 54 8.18 -5.07 -7.33
CA THR A 54 8.00 -6.41 -7.89
C THR A 54 7.17 -6.35 -9.17
N HIS A 55 7.04 -7.49 -9.85
CA HIS A 55 6.16 -7.64 -11.01
C HIS A 55 4.72 -7.96 -10.59
N ARG A 56 3.76 -7.39 -11.32
CA ARG A 56 2.33 -7.52 -11.04
C ARG A 56 1.74 -8.92 -11.20
N ASP A 57 2.46 -9.84 -11.83
CA ASP A 57 2.06 -11.23 -12.11
C ASP A 57 2.45 -12.22 -11.01
N GLN A 58 3.27 -11.79 -10.04
CA GLN A 58 3.67 -12.63 -8.91
C GLN A 58 2.51 -12.91 -7.95
N PRO A 59 2.48 -14.09 -7.32
CA PRO A 59 1.47 -14.42 -6.32
C PRO A 59 1.91 -13.93 -4.93
N TYR A 60 1.36 -12.81 -4.49
CA TYR A 60 1.54 -12.33 -3.11
C TYR A 60 0.21 -12.06 -2.44
N ALA A 61 0.22 -12.12 -1.11
CA ALA A 61 -0.87 -11.65 -0.27
C ALA A 61 -1.13 -10.16 -0.51
N SER A 62 -2.22 -9.62 0.03
CA SER A 62 -2.56 -8.21 -0.16
C SER A 62 -3.24 -7.61 1.05
N ILE A 63 -3.21 -6.29 1.12
CA ILE A 63 -3.89 -5.50 2.14
C ILE A 63 -4.88 -4.58 1.42
N CYS A 64 -6.16 -4.69 1.75
CA CYS A 64 -7.19 -3.76 1.29
C CYS A 64 -7.49 -2.71 2.37
N GLU A 65 -7.73 -1.46 1.96
CA GLU A 65 -8.22 -0.38 2.82
C GLU A 65 -9.76 -0.39 2.82
N ILE A 66 -10.39 -0.71 3.93
CA ILE A 66 -11.86 -0.77 4.05
C ILE A 66 -12.39 0.45 4.80
N THR A 67 -13.50 1.05 4.33
CA THR A 67 -14.13 2.20 5.00
C THR A 67 -15.49 1.87 5.63
N LYS A 68 -15.95 0.62 5.52
CA LYS A 68 -17.18 0.11 6.16
C LYS A 68 -16.87 -1.16 6.95
N ASP A 69 -17.62 -1.37 8.03
CA ASP A 69 -17.53 -2.54 8.91
C ASP A 69 -16.14 -2.78 9.53
N CYS A 70 -15.41 -1.69 9.84
CA CYS A 70 -14.15 -1.79 10.58
C CYS A 70 -14.38 -2.49 11.94
N PHE A 71 -13.57 -3.51 12.25
CA PHE A 71 -13.58 -4.10 13.58
C PHE A 71 -12.69 -3.24 14.48
N LYS A 72 -13.33 -2.38 15.29
CA LYS A 72 -12.67 -1.29 16.06
C LYS A 72 -12.02 -0.27 15.09
N ASP A 73 -10.82 0.21 15.40
CA ASP A 73 -10.04 1.16 14.61
C ASP A 73 -9.31 0.51 13.41
N SER A 74 -9.47 -0.81 13.21
CA SER A 74 -8.81 -1.54 12.12
C SER A 74 -9.67 -1.53 10.86
N CYS A 75 -9.38 -0.58 9.98
CA CYS A 75 -10.02 -0.39 8.70
C CYS A 75 -9.22 -1.05 7.55
N TYR A 76 -8.62 -2.21 7.82
CA TYR A 76 -7.78 -2.93 6.87
C TYR A 76 -8.09 -4.43 6.88
N VAL A 77 -8.07 -5.05 5.71
CA VAL A 77 -8.22 -6.50 5.56
C VAL A 77 -6.93 -7.08 4.99
N PHE A 78 -6.36 -8.07 5.68
CA PHE A 78 -5.14 -8.75 5.31
C PHE A 78 -5.49 -10.10 4.66
N MET A 79 -5.29 -10.20 3.35
CA MET A 79 -5.63 -11.37 2.55
C MET A 79 -4.39 -12.25 2.32
N ALA A 80 -4.23 -13.28 3.17
CA ALA A 80 -3.04 -14.14 3.16
C ALA A 80 -2.91 -15.03 1.90
N SER A 81 -4.02 -15.34 1.22
CA SER A 81 -4.05 -16.11 -0.02
C SER A 81 -4.23 -15.18 -1.22
N GLY A 82 -3.13 -14.63 -1.73
CA GLY A 82 -3.21 -13.70 -2.86
C GLY A 82 -2.71 -14.29 -4.17
N LEU A 83 -3.17 -13.70 -5.26
CA LEU A 83 -2.79 -14.01 -6.64
C LEU A 83 -1.97 -12.84 -7.19
N THR A 84 -2.14 -12.52 -8.47
CA THR A 84 -1.56 -11.33 -9.11
C THR A 84 -2.05 -10.04 -8.47
N TRP A 85 -1.27 -8.96 -8.58
CA TRP A 85 -1.66 -7.64 -8.08
C TRP A 85 -3.04 -7.20 -8.60
N MET A 86 -3.30 -7.44 -9.89
CA MET A 86 -4.55 -7.03 -10.53
C MET A 86 -5.75 -7.80 -9.98
N PHE A 87 -5.63 -9.11 -9.78
CA PHE A 87 -6.68 -9.92 -9.15
C PHE A 87 -6.96 -9.46 -7.72
N ASN A 88 -5.92 -9.24 -6.93
CA ASN A 88 -6.07 -8.77 -5.55
C ASN A 88 -6.73 -7.38 -5.50
N ARG A 89 -6.38 -6.50 -6.44
CA ARG A 89 -6.98 -5.18 -6.57
C ARG A 89 -8.45 -5.25 -6.93
N ASP A 90 -8.81 -6.07 -7.92
CA ASP A 90 -10.20 -6.28 -8.33
C ASP A 90 -11.03 -6.82 -7.15
N TYR A 91 -10.46 -7.73 -6.36
CA TYR A 91 -11.10 -8.23 -5.14
C TYR A 91 -11.37 -7.13 -4.10
N CYS A 92 -10.40 -6.25 -3.83
CA CYS A 92 -10.64 -5.10 -2.95
C CYS A 92 -11.77 -4.20 -3.51
N ARG A 93 -11.77 -3.97 -4.82
CA ARG A 93 -12.73 -3.11 -5.53
C ARG A 93 -14.14 -3.66 -5.60
N ASP A 94 -14.32 -4.98 -5.65
CA ASP A 94 -15.64 -5.62 -5.57
C ASP A 94 -16.35 -5.30 -4.24
N CYS A 95 -15.60 -5.00 -3.19
CA CYS A 95 -16.11 -4.53 -1.90
C CYS A 95 -16.26 -3.00 -1.79
N GLY A 96 -15.98 -2.26 -2.87
CA GLY A 96 -16.05 -0.79 -2.90
C GLY A 96 -14.81 -0.09 -2.32
N PHE A 97 -13.67 -0.79 -2.31
CA PHE A 97 -12.40 -0.36 -1.73
C PHE A 97 -11.25 -0.45 -2.74
N ASP A 98 -10.00 -0.29 -2.31
CA ASP A 98 -8.82 -0.56 -3.13
C ASP A 98 -7.71 -1.19 -2.27
N LEU A 99 -6.61 -1.58 -2.91
CA LEU A 99 -5.39 -1.92 -2.20
C LEU A 99 -4.92 -0.73 -1.35
N ILE A 100 -4.34 -1.01 -0.19
CA ILE A 100 -4.02 0.00 0.81
C ILE A 100 -3.15 1.13 0.25
N SER A 101 -3.51 2.36 0.64
CA SER A 101 -2.64 3.52 0.60
C SER A 101 -2.11 3.83 2.00
N ILE A 102 -0.83 4.21 2.12
CA ILE A 102 -0.21 4.53 3.41
C ILE A 102 0.32 5.96 3.35
N GLU A 103 -0.32 6.85 4.10
CA GLU A 103 -0.14 8.31 4.00
C GLU A 103 0.48 8.92 5.26
N THR A 104 0.52 8.16 6.35
CA THR A 104 1.00 8.64 7.64
C THR A 104 1.99 7.67 8.29
N GLU A 105 2.85 8.19 9.16
CA GLU A 105 3.76 7.36 9.96
C GLU A 105 2.96 6.46 10.91
N GLU A 106 1.83 6.95 11.44
CA GLU A 106 0.93 6.22 12.31
C GLU A 106 0.31 5.01 11.62
N GLU A 107 -0.20 5.16 10.39
CA GLU A 107 -0.68 4.04 9.57
C GLU A 107 0.43 3.04 9.29
N TRP A 108 1.62 3.54 8.92
CA TRP A 108 2.78 2.69 8.70
C TRP A 108 3.12 1.84 9.92
N PHE A 109 3.20 2.44 11.11
CA PHE A 109 3.51 1.70 12.35
C PHE A 109 2.45 0.65 12.67
N PHE A 110 1.18 0.95 12.42
CA PHE A 110 0.09 -0.01 12.58
C PHE A 110 0.26 -1.20 11.62
N ILE A 111 0.45 -0.93 10.33
CA ILE A 111 0.60 -1.97 9.30
C ILE A 111 1.85 -2.81 9.55
N ASP A 112 3.00 -2.20 9.85
CA ASP A 112 4.24 -2.89 10.18
C ASP A 112 4.08 -3.80 11.42
N GLY A 113 3.38 -3.31 12.45
CA GLY A 113 3.04 -4.10 13.64
C GLY A 113 2.17 -5.32 13.31
N GLU A 114 1.16 -5.15 12.47
CA GLU A 114 0.25 -6.23 12.05
C GLU A 114 0.96 -7.29 11.20
N ILE A 115 1.74 -6.89 10.19
CA ILE A 115 2.42 -7.84 9.30
C ILE A 115 3.47 -8.67 10.03
N ARG A 116 4.18 -8.10 11.03
CA ARG A 116 5.21 -8.81 11.79
C ARG A 116 4.66 -9.99 12.60
N ASN A 117 3.38 -9.94 12.97
CA ASN A 117 2.70 -10.99 13.72
C ASN A 117 2.02 -12.05 12.83
N ARG A 118 2.23 -12.00 11.52
CA ARG A 118 1.64 -12.93 10.53
C ARG A 118 2.73 -13.81 9.92
N ASP A 119 2.34 -15.02 9.50
CA ASP A 119 3.27 -15.96 8.86
C ASP A 119 3.66 -15.52 7.44
N THR A 120 2.75 -14.80 6.76
CA THR A 120 2.92 -14.31 5.39
C THR A 120 4.00 -13.23 5.30
N ALA A 121 4.93 -13.40 4.35
CA ALA A 121 6.08 -12.54 4.21
C ALA A 121 5.85 -11.31 3.30
N GLU A 122 5.06 -11.43 2.24
CA GLU A 122 5.01 -10.43 1.17
C GLU A 122 3.58 -10.00 0.91
N TRP A 123 3.35 -8.68 0.89
CA TRP A 123 2.02 -8.09 0.85
C TRP A 123 1.93 -6.99 -0.21
N TYR A 124 1.12 -7.20 -1.24
CA TYR A 124 0.76 -6.16 -2.21
C TYR A 124 0.04 -4.99 -1.56
N ILE A 125 0.42 -3.80 -2.02
CA ILE A 125 -0.16 -2.51 -1.64
C ILE A 125 -0.58 -1.74 -2.90
N GLY A 126 -1.31 -0.64 -2.71
CA GLY A 126 -1.84 0.16 -3.80
C GLY A 126 -0.80 0.99 -4.56
N LEU A 127 0.49 0.86 -4.29
CA LEU A 127 1.52 1.69 -4.92
C LEU A 127 1.92 1.10 -6.29
N GLU A 128 1.71 1.87 -7.35
CA GLU A 128 2.00 1.48 -8.74
C GLU A 128 2.81 2.55 -9.48
N LYS A 129 3.64 2.13 -10.45
CA LYS A 129 4.48 2.99 -11.28
C LYS A 129 3.72 3.35 -12.56
N LYS A 130 3.33 4.62 -12.72
CA LYS A 130 2.71 5.20 -13.92
C LYS A 130 3.61 6.25 -14.52
N GLU A 131 3.94 6.12 -15.81
CA GLU A 131 4.75 7.12 -16.53
C GLU A 131 6.05 7.49 -15.78
N ASN A 132 6.72 6.50 -15.19
CA ASN A 132 7.91 6.62 -14.34
C ASN A 132 7.72 7.31 -12.96
N ASN A 133 6.48 7.59 -12.56
CA ASN A 133 6.14 8.12 -11.25
C ASN A 133 5.41 7.07 -10.41
N TRP A 134 5.76 6.99 -9.13
CA TRP A 134 5.06 6.13 -8.17
C TRP A 134 3.82 6.86 -7.64
N THR A 135 2.67 6.21 -7.76
CA THR A 135 1.36 6.77 -7.38
C THR A 135 0.53 5.73 -6.66
N TRP A 136 -0.26 6.16 -5.69
CA TRP A 136 -1.27 5.30 -5.10
C TRP A 136 -2.41 5.05 -6.08
N GLY A 137 -2.83 3.80 -6.19
CA GLY A 137 -3.95 3.34 -6.97
C GLY A 137 -5.26 3.81 -6.33
N VAL A 138 -5.83 4.87 -6.91
CA VAL A 138 -7.24 5.27 -6.75
C VAL A 138 -8.14 4.48 -7.68
#